data_AF-A0A1A6AEZ0-F1
#
_entry.id   AF-A0A1A6AEZ0-F1
#
_cell.length_a   1.000
_cell.length_b   1.000
_cell.length_c   1.000
_cell.angle_alpha   90.00
_cell.angle_beta   90.00
_cell.angle_gamma   90.00
#
_symmetry.space_group_name_H-M   'P 1'
#
loop_
_entity.id
_entity.type
_entity.pdbx_description
1 polymer ?
#
loop_
_entity_poly.entity_id
_entity_poly.type
_entity_poly.pdbx_seq_one_letter_code
_entity_poly.pdbx_strand_id
1 'polypeptide(L)'
;MAGIVAWTAFAFIGLTSIPIIRRRMYGLFWISHWIGFVTAVIALSFHKPYTGLFATICLLLYVKDLILRLLLKTRIVPAKIIALPAPSTDPSSGSTQIILPLRSGWRAGQHVFIRIPSMQEMGGMAWLENHPFTISSAEGGELVLIIKKAGGWTRDLYDFASKGGIPQLTLQGEIKRNENMDKIDFSQEDDKRDLTQLESVEEVVGRNCKVLVEGPYVSRHLRLHADARLYSTQHANGEIRAVHAQPSSQAIPASCLSQVVAAYHML
;
A
#
# COMPACT_ATOMS: atom_id res chain seq x y z
N MET A 1 -4.53 -46.46 7.97
CA MET A 1 -3.76 -45.51 8.80
C MET A 1 -3.76 -44.09 8.24
N ALA A 2 -3.33 -43.87 6.99
CA ALA A 2 -3.28 -42.52 6.39
C ALA A 2 -4.61 -41.73 6.46
N GLY A 3 -5.76 -42.39 6.28
CA GLY A 3 -7.07 -41.74 6.40
C GLY A 3 -7.41 -41.24 7.81
N ILE A 4 -6.98 -41.95 8.85
CA ILE A 4 -7.18 -41.52 10.25
C ILE A 4 -6.32 -40.28 10.52
N VAL A 5 -5.05 -40.30 10.08
CA VAL A 5 -4.15 -39.15 10.20
C VAL A 5 -4.72 -37.92 9.50
N ALA A 6 -5.19 -38.08 8.27
CA ALA A 6 -5.86 -37.03 7.51
C ALA A 6 -7.08 -36.46 8.25
N TRP A 7 -7.95 -37.34 8.76
CA TRP A 7 -9.14 -36.92 9.51
C TRP A 7 -8.77 -36.17 10.79
N THR A 8 -7.79 -36.66 11.56
CA THR A 8 -7.33 -35.98 12.78
C THR A 8 -6.73 -34.60 12.47
N ALA A 9 -5.97 -34.48 11.38
CA ALA A 9 -5.40 -33.22 10.94
C ALA A 9 -6.51 -32.22 10.56
N PHE A 10 -7.47 -32.63 9.75
CA PHE A 10 -8.61 -31.76 9.39
C PHE A 10 -9.48 -31.38 10.59
N ALA A 11 -9.73 -32.32 11.51
CA ALA A 11 -10.49 -32.05 12.73
C ALA A 11 -9.78 -31.01 13.61
N PHE A 12 -8.46 -31.13 13.77
CA PHE A 12 -7.66 -30.19 14.55
C PHE A 12 -7.60 -28.80 13.92
N ILE A 13 -7.41 -28.72 12.61
CA ILE A 13 -7.49 -27.45 11.86
C ILE A 13 -8.88 -26.83 12.00
N GLY A 14 -9.94 -27.63 11.86
CA GLY A 14 -11.33 -27.18 11.99
C GLY A 14 -11.61 -26.60 13.36
N LEU A 15 -11.18 -27.29 14.42
CA LEU A 15 -11.33 -26.84 15.81
C LEU A 15 -10.62 -25.51 16.05
N THR A 16 -9.35 -25.40 15.64
CA THR A 16 -8.57 -24.16 15.82
C THR A 16 -9.08 -23.01 14.94
N SER A 17 -9.83 -23.31 13.87
CA SER A 17 -10.43 -22.32 12.97
C SER A 17 -11.74 -21.70 13.50
N ILE A 18 -12.28 -22.20 14.62
CA ILE A 18 -13.51 -21.66 15.23
C ILE A 18 -13.30 -20.17 15.57
N PRO A 19 -14.25 -19.27 15.24
CA PRO A 19 -14.06 -17.82 15.40
C PRO A 19 -13.69 -17.38 16.82
N ILE A 20 -14.19 -18.07 17.84
CA ILE A 20 -13.89 -17.80 19.25
C ILE A 20 -12.41 -18.07 19.55
N ILE A 21 -11.89 -19.22 19.12
CA ILE A 21 -10.50 -19.64 19.34
C ILE A 21 -9.56 -18.78 18.50
N ARG A 22 -9.86 -18.61 17.20
CA ARG A 22 -9.05 -17.82 16.28
C ARG A 22 -8.86 -16.36 16.73
N ARG A 23 -9.89 -15.73 17.30
CA ARG A 23 -9.80 -14.35 17.79
C ARG A 23 -8.99 -14.21 19.08
N ARG A 24 -9.00 -15.23 19.95
CA ARG A 24 -8.25 -15.22 21.22
C ARG A 24 -6.80 -15.66 21.05
N MET A 25 -6.54 -16.62 20.17
CA MET A 25 -5.25 -17.28 20.01
C MET A 25 -4.85 -17.36 18.53
N TYR A 26 -4.70 -16.19 17.90
CA TYR A 26 -4.38 -16.11 16.46
C TYR A 26 -3.07 -16.82 16.10
N GLY A 27 -2.02 -16.68 16.93
CA GLY A 27 -0.73 -17.33 16.68
C GLY A 27 -0.83 -18.86 16.67
N LEU A 28 -1.56 -19.45 17.62
CA LEU A 28 -1.79 -20.89 17.65
C LEU A 28 -2.55 -21.35 16.41
N PHE A 29 -3.63 -20.65 16.06
CA PHE A 29 -4.41 -20.93 14.84
C PHE A 29 -3.52 -20.92 13.61
N TRP A 30 -2.66 -19.90 13.44
CA TRP A 30 -1.83 -19.78 12.25
C TRP A 30 -0.84 -20.96 12.12
N ILE A 31 -0.16 -21.32 13.21
CA ILE A 31 0.82 -22.43 13.23
C ILE A 31 0.11 -23.77 13.02
N SER A 32 -0.97 -24.04 13.77
CA SER A 32 -1.71 -25.31 13.67
C SER A 32 -2.33 -25.51 12.30
N HIS A 33 -2.83 -24.42 11.69
CA HIS A 33 -3.45 -24.48 10.38
C HIS A 33 -2.44 -24.87 9.30
N TRP A 34 -1.24 -24.29 9.30
CA TRP A 34 -0.19 -24.64 8.34
C TRP A 34 0.34 -26.07 8.53
N ILE A 35 0.71 -26.45 9.75
CA ILE A 35 1.23 -27.80 10.04
C ILE A 35 0.16 -28.85 9.74
N GLY A 36 -1.08 -28.60 10.16
CA GLY A 36 -2.21 -29.47 9.90
C GLY A 36 -2.49 -29.60 8.41
N PHE A 37 -2.47 -28.49 7.65
CA PHE A 37 -2.75 -28.51 6.22
C PHE A 37 -1.71 -29.34 5.46
N VAL A 38 -0.42 -29.13 5.72
CA VAL A 38 0.66 -29.93 5.12
C VAL A 38 0.51 -31.41 5.47
N THR A 39 0.26 -31.71 6.75
CA THR A 39 0.04 -33.08 7.22
C THR A 39 -1.17 -33.73 6.53
N ALA A 40 -2.27 -32.99 6.39
CA ALA A 40 -3.49 -33.46 5.75
C ALA A 40 -3.24 -33.76 4.27
N VAL A 41 -2.58 -32.86 3.53
CA VAL A 41 -2.26 -33.06 2.10
C VAL A 41 -1.38 -34.30 1.91
N ILE A 42 -0.31 -34.45 2.71
CA ILE A 42 0.57 -35.62 2.63
C ILE A 42 -0.20 -36.90 2.96
N ALA A 43 -0.96 -36.92 4.05
CA ALA A 43 -1.75 -38.08 4.45
C ALA A 43 -2.83 -38.46 3.41
N LEU A 44 -3.47 -37.47 2.77
CA LEU A 44 -4.43 -37.71 1.68
C LEU A 44 -3.77 -38.35 0.46
N SER A 45 -2.53 -37.96 0.16
CA SER A 45 -1.79 -38.52 -0.97
C SER A 45 -1.50 -40.00 -0.79
N PHE A 46 -1.31 -40.46 0.44
CA PHE A 46 -1.09 -41.88 0.77
C PHE A 46 -2.37 -42.65 1.12
N HIS A 47 -3.55 -42.02 1.16
CA HIS A 47 -4.79 -42.70 1.52
C HIS A 47 -5.38 -43.51 0.36
N LYS A 48 -5.46 -42.92 -0.84
CA LYS A 48 -5.93 -43.55 -2.08
C LYS A 48 -5.17 -42.96 -3.29
N PRO A 49 -4.94 -43.75 -4.36
CA PRO A 49 -4.20 -43.27 -5.54
C PRO A 49 -4.90 -42.10 -6.24
N TYR A 50 -6.23 -42.15 -6.37
CA TYR A 50 -7.00 -41.06 -6.98
C TYR A 50 -6.92 -39.75 -6.18
N THR A 51 -6.97 -39.81 -4.84
CA THR A 51 -6.87 -38.60 -4.00
C THR A 51 -5.48 -38.00 -4.05
N GLY A 52 -4.43 -38.82 -4.13
CA GLY A 52 -3.06 -38.34 -4.31
C GLY A 52 -2.81 -37.66 -5.64
N LEU A 53 -3.43 -38.14 -6.73
CA LEU A 53 -3.36 -37.46 -8.02
C LEU A 53 -3.95 -36.04 -7.94
N PHE A 54 -5.16 -35.90 -7.38
CA PHE A 54 -5.79 -34.58 -7.22
C PHE A 54 -5.00 -33.67 -6.27
N ALA A 55 -4.53 -34.19 -5.14
CA ALA A 55 -3.71 -33.43 -4.19
C ALA A 55 -2.43 -32.90 -4.86
N THR A 56 -1.78 -33.72 -5.67
CA THR A 56 -0.56 -33.34 -6.42
C THR A 56 -0.88 -32.27 -7.47
N ILE A 57 -1.96 -32.41 -8.23
CA ILE A 57 -2.39 -31.40 -9.21
C ILE A 57 -2.67 -30.06 -8.52
N CYS A 58 -3.41 -30.07 -7.41
CA CYS A 58 -3.68 -28.86 -6.63
C CYS A 58 -2.40 -28.22 -6.11
N LEU A 59 -1.45 -29.02 -5.61
CA LEU A 59 -0.14 -28.53 -5.15
C LEU A 59 0.65 -27.88 -6.29
N LEU A 60 0.69 -28.51 -7.47
CA LEU A 60 1.39 -27.95 -8.65
C LEU A 60 0.77 -26.63 -9.10
N LEU A 61 -0.57 -26.53 -9.13
CA LEU A 61 -1.27 -25.29 -9.46
C LEU A 61 -0.98 -24.19 -8.44
N TYR A 62 -0.95 -24.54 -7.15
CA TYR A 62 -0.62 -23.61 -6.07
C TYR A 62 0.82 -23.12 -6.15
N VAL A 63 1.79 -24.01 -6.34
CA VAL A 63 3.21 -23.65 -6.50
C VAL A 63 3.42 -22.77 -7.73
N LYS A 64 2.77 -23.10 -8.85
CA LYS A 64 2.80 -22.26 -10.06
C LYS A 64 2.25 -20.86 -9.78
N ASP A 65 1.11 -20.75 -9.11
CA ASP A 65 0.53 -19.47 -8.71
C ASP A 65 1.48 -18.67 -7.80
N LEU A 66 2.13 -19.33 -6.84
CA LEU A 66 3.12 -18.70 -5.96
C LEU A 66 4.33 -18.17 -6.74
N ILE A 67 4.87 -18.96 -7.67
CA ILE A 67 5.98 -18.55 -8.55
C ILE A 67 5.57 -17.36 -9.41
N LEU A 68 4.39 -17.39 -10.03
CA LEU A 68 3.89 -16.29 -10.85
C LEU A 68 3.70 -15.01 -10.03
N ARG A 69 3.20 -15.10 -8.79
CA ARG A 69 3.10 -13.94 -7.89
C ARG A 69 4.48 -13.41 -7.51
N LEU A 70 5.42 -14.30 -7.17
CA LEU A 70 6.76 -13.91 -6.79
C LEU A 70 7.49 -13.21 -7.95
N LEU A 71 7.46 -13.80 -9.15
CA LEU A 71 8.19 -13.29 -10.31
C LEU A 71 7.54 -12.05 -10.94
N LEU A 72 6.21 -12.03 -11.07
CA LEU A 72 5.53 -10.98 -11.85
C LEU A 72 5.06 -9.81 -10.97
N LYS A 73 4.79 -10.05 -9.69
CA LYS A 73 4.16 -9.03 -8.82
C LYS A 73 5.08 -8.48 -7.75
N THR A 74 6.13 -9.21 -7.37
CA THR A 74 7.04 -8.75 -6.32
C THR A 74 8.12 -7.87 -6.91
N ARG A 75 8.24 -6.63 -6.42
CA ARG A 75 9.32 -5.71 -6.76
C ARG A 75 10.14 -5.41 -5.51
N ILE A 76 11.44 -5.60 -5.60
CA ILE A 76 12.38 -5.19 -4.53
C ILE A 76 12.79 -3.76 -4.83
N VAL A 77 12.43 -2.85 -3.93
CA VAL A 77 12.67 -1.41 -4.10
C VAL A 77 13.36 -0.87 -2.84
N PRO A 78 14.40 -0.04 -2.96
CA PRO A 78 14.93 0.68 -1.82
C PRO A 78 13.87 1.67 -1.31
N ALA A 79 13.58 1.66 -0.01
CA ALA A 79 12.64 2.57 0.61
C ALA A 79 13.30 3.33 1.76
N LYS A 80 12.91 4.59 1.93
CA LYS A 80 13.25 5.40 3.09
C LYS A 80 12.11 5.32 4.08
N ILE A 81 12.40 4.83 5.30
CA ILE A 81 11.43 4.70 6.38
C ILE A 81 11.69 5.80 7.41
N ILE A 82 10.63 6.52 7.76
CA ILE A 82 10.67 7.68 8.65
C ILE A 82 9.62 7.48 9.74
N ALA A 83 10.03 7.58 11.01
CA ALA A 83 9.09 7.58 12.13
C ALA A 83 8.52 8.98 12.30
N LEU A 84 7.20 9.15 12.20
CA LEU A 84 6.54 10.42 12.51
C LEU A 84 6.25 10.47 14.02
N PRO A 85 6.67 11.54 14.72
CA PRO A 85 6.42 11.68 16.15
C PRO A 85 4.91 11.73 16.44
N ALA A 86 4.50 11.09 17.53
CA ALA A 86 3.13 11.17 18.00
C ALA A 86 2.88 12.55 18.65
N PRO A 87 1.68 13.13 18.53
CA PRO A 87 1.31 14.32 19.30
C PRO A 87 1.51 14.09 20.80
N SER A 88 1.94 15.12 21.53
CA SER A 88 2.15 15.06 22.99
C SER A 88 0.91 14.65 23.78
N THR A 89 -0.27 14.83 23.20
CA THR A 89 -1.57 14.44 23.76
C THR A 89 -1.85 12.93 23.70
N ASP A 90 -1.23 12.20 22.77
CA ASP A 90 -1.39 10.75 22.65
C ASP A 90 -0.12 10.08 22.08
N PRO A 91 0.80 9.63 22.97
CA PRO A 91 2.01 8.90 22.58
C PRO A 91 1.75 7.61 21.80
N SER A 92 0.53 7.07 21.86
CA SER A 92 0.16 5.84 21.16
C SER A 92 -0.19 6.06 19.69
N SER A 93 -0.42 7.31 19.26
CA SER A 93 -0.83 7.66 17.89
C SER A 93 0.34 7.87 16.91
N GLY A 94 1.52 7.32 17.22
CA GLY A 94 2.68 7.36 16.32
C GLY A 94 2.37 6.77 14.94
N SER A 95 3.01 7.31 13.90
CA SER A 95 2.85 6.83 12.53
C SER A 95 4.20 6.64 11.86
N THR A 96 4.28 5.77 10.87
CA THR A 96 5.48 5.54 10.07
C THR A 96 5.20 5.94 8.63
N GLN A 97 6.07 6.75 8.05
CA GLN A 97 6.04 7.10 6.64
C GLN A 97 7.07 6.25 5.89
N ILE A 98 6.66 5.59 4.82
CA ILE A 98 7.55 4.87 3.91
C ILE A 98 7.52 5.58 2.57
N ILE A 99 8.68 5.99 2.10
CA ILE A 99 8.89 6.67 0.81
C ILE A 99 9.63 5.73 -0.11
N LEU A 100 9.06 5.46 -1.28
CA LEU A 100 9.65 4.62 -2.31
C LEU A 100 9.89 5.46 -3.58
N PRO A 101 11.08 5.38 -4.19
CA PRO A 101 11.44 6.10 -5.41
C PRO A 101 10.83 5.44 -6.66
N LEU A 102 9.57 5.01 -6.57
CA LEU A 102 8.76 4.61 -7.71
C LEU A 102 8.11 5.88 -8.26
N ARG A 103 8.08 6.04 -9.59
CA ARG A 103 7.51 7.23 -10.25
C ARG A 103 6.24 6.98 -11.06
N SER A 104 5.93 5.71 -11.33
CA SER A 104 4.76 5.33 -12.13
C SER A 104 4.21 3.98 -11.70
N GLY A 105 2.99 3.69 -12.16
CA GLY A 105 2.39 2.37 -12.06
C GLY A 105 1.28 2.24 -11.02
N TRP A 106 0.90 3.32 -10.33
CA TRP A 106 -0.24 3.33 -9.40
C TRP A 106 -1.16 4.53 -9.62
N ARG A 107 -2.41 4.38 -9.17
CA ARG A 107 -3.38 5.47 -9.03
C ARG A 107 -3.63 5.76 -7.55
N ALA A 108 -3.99 7.00 -7.24
CA ALA A 108 -4.39 7.37 -5.88
C ALA A 108 -5.53 6.48 -5.37
N GLY A 109 -5.46 6.06 -4.11
CA GLY A 109 -6.44 5.19 -3.47
C GLY A 109 -6.26 3.69 -3.72
N GLN A 110 -5.26 3.27 -4.49
CA GLN A 110 -4.87 1.85 -4.57
C GLN A 110 -4.09 1.43 -3.32
N HIS A 111 -4.06 0.12 -3.04
CA HIS A 111 -3.23 -0.45 -1.97
C HIS A 111 -2.13 -1.33 -2.53
N VAL A 112 -1.03 -1.42 -1.77
CA VAL A 112 0.12 -2.29 -2.04
C VAL A 112 0.35 -3.18 -0.82
N PHE A 113 0.85 -4.38 -1.04
CA PHE A 113 1.33 -5.21 0.05
C PHE A 113 2.81 -5.00 0.25
N ILE A 114 3.21 -4.82 1.50
CA ILE A 114 4.60 -4.54 1.87
C ILE A 114 5.13 -5.71 2.71
N ARG A 115 6.33 -6.18 2.37
CA ARG A 115 7.20 -6.93 3.29
C ARG A 115 8.52 -6.19 3.48
N ILE A 116 8.99 -6.15 4.73
CA ILE A 116 10.24 -5.48 5.09
C ILE A 116 11.21 -6.53 5.64
N PRO A 117 12.10 -7.10 4.82
CA PRO A 117 13.04 -8.14 5.27
C PRO A 117 13.98 -7.64 6.37
N SER A 118 14.27 -6.33 6.39
CA SER A 118 15.12 -5.70 7.40
C SER A 118 14.53 -5.73 8.81
N MET A 119 13.23 -6.02 8.97
CA MET A 119 12.59 -6.22 10.27
C MET A 119 12.97 -7.53 10.95
N GLN A 120 13.78 -8.39 10.31
CA GLN A 120 14.31 -9.59 10.95
C GLN A 120 15.06 -9.28 12.27
N GLU A 121 15.67 -8.09 12.37
CA GLU A 121 16.34 -7.60 13.58
C GLU A 121 15.40 -7.43 14.79
N MET A 122 14.09 -7.28 14.56
CA MET A 122 13.08 -7.11 15.63
C MET A 122 12.60 -8.46 16.20
N GLY A 123 13.05 -9.59 15.63
CA GLY A 123 12.70 -10.93 16.06
C GLY A 123 11.38 -11.46 15.49
N GLY A 124 11.18 -12.78 15.59
CA GLY A 124 9.97 -13.46 15.13
C GLY A 124 9.83 -13.62 13.61
N MET A 125 8.59 -13.73 13.13
CA MET A 125 8.24 -13.93 11.71
C MET A 125 7.77 -12.65 11.01
N ALA A 126 7.95 -11.48 11.63
CA ALA A 126 7.48 -10.19 11.11
C ALA A 126 8.02 -9.85 9.70
N TRP A 127 9.21 -10.37 9.35
CA TRP A 127 9.84 -10.19 8.05
C TRP A 127 9.14 -10.98 6.91
N LEU A 128 8.39 -12.03 7.23
CA LEU A 128 7.62 -12.84 6.27
C LEU A 128 6.18 -12.33 6.08
N GLU A 129 5.68 -11.56 7.04
CA GLU A 129 4.32 -11.06 7.01
C GLU A 129 4.13 -10.01 5.92
N ASN A 130 3.03 -10.14 5.18
CA ASN A 130 2.69 -9.27 4.07
C ASN A 130 1.44 -8.48 4.44
N HIS A 131 1.57 -7.16 4.60
CA HIS A 131 0.48 -6.31 5.10
C HIS A 131 0.03 -5.33 4.01
N PRO A 132 -1.30 -5.18 3.78
CA PRO A 132 -1.82 -4.23 2.81
C PRO A 132 -1.82 -2.80 3.38
N PHE A 133 -1.29 -1.86 2.60
CA PHE A 133 -1.31 -0.43 2.92
C PHE A 133 -1.77 0.40 1.72
N THR A 134 -2.59 1.40 1.99
CA THR A 134 -3.12 2.32 0.98
C THR A 134 -2.07 3.34 0.58
N ILE A 135 -1.91 3.57 -0.71
CA ILE A 135 -1.03 4.60 -1.25
C ILE A 135 -1.62 5.98 -0.96
N SER A 136 -0.83 6.81 -0.28
CA SER A 136 -1.20 8.18 0.09
C SER A 136 -0.77 9.22 -0.95
N SER A 137 0.03 8.82 -1.94
CA SER A 137 0.57 9.69 -2.99
C SER A 137 -0.21 9.60 -4.31
N ALA A 138 -0.24 10.70 -5.07
CA ALA A 138 -0.77 10.74 -6.43
C ALA A 138 0.26 10.19 -7.45
N GLU A 139 -0.19 9.93 -8.68
CA GLU A 139 0.69 9.49 -9.77
C GLU A 139 1.65 10.62 -10.19
N GLY A 140 2.88 10.28 -10.57
CA GLY A 140 3.91 11.23 -11.04
C GLY A 140 4.91 11.71 -9.97
N GLY A 141 4.68 11.39 -8.69
CA GLY A 141 5.61 11.65 -7.58
C GLY A 141 6.31 10.40 -7.08
N GLU A 142 6.90 10.47 -5.88
CA GLU A 142 7.34 9.27 -5.14
C GLU A 142 6.14 8.55 -4.53
N LEU A 143 6.23 7.23 -4.37
CA LEU A 143 5.19 6.44 -3.74
C LEU A 143 5.33 6.55 -2.22
N VAL A 144 4.35 7.19 -1.59
CA VAL A 144 4.33 7.45 -0.13
C VAL A 144 3.22 6.65 0.54
N LEU A 145 3.57 5.99 1.64
CA LEU A 145 2.68 5.18 2.46
C LEU A 145 2.73 5.70 3.90
N ILE A 146 1.57 5.93 4.50
CA ILE A 146 1.45 6.37 5.90
C ILE A 146 0.79 5.24 6.70
N ILE A 147 1.49 4.75 7.70
CA ILE A 147 1.11 3.57 8.48
C ILE A 147 0.96 3.96 9.94
N LYS A 148 -0.26 3.82 10.48
CA LYS A 148 -0.52 4.07 11.90
C LYS A 148 -0.01 2.92 12.77
N LYS A 149 0.55 3.24 13.95
CA LYS A 149 0.90 2.29 15.01
C LYS A 149 -0.39 1.72 15.64
N ALA A 150 -0.86 0.56 15.16
CA ALA A 150 -2.11 -0.05 15.62
C ALA A 150 -1.94 -1.49 16.13
N GLY A 151 -1.34 -2.37 15.32
CA GLY A 151 -1.07 -3.78 15.64
C GLY A 151 0.38 -4.07 16.01
N GLY A 152 0.68 -5.32 16.39
CA GLY A 152 2.03 -5.78 16.73
C GLY A 152 3.07 -5.45 15.64
N TRP A 153 2.82 -5.93 14.41
CA TRP A 153 3.71 -5.67 13.28
C TRP A 153 3.95 -4.17 13.02
N THR A 154 2.90 -3.34 13.08
CA THR A 154 3.05 -1.89 12.88
C THR A 154 3.78 -1.19 14.03
N ARG A 155 3.74 -1.75 15.24
CA ARG A 155 4.53 -1.25 16.39
C ARG A 155 6.00 -1.60 16.19
N ASP A 156 6.29 -2.82 15.78
CA ASP A 156 7.65 -3.25 15.46
C ASP A 156 8.22 -2.42 14.29
N LEU A 157 7.40 -2.10 13.30
CA LEU A 157 7.78 -1.21 12.20
C LEU A 157 8.10 0.21 12.70
N TYR A 158 7.26 0.75 13.58
CA TYR A 158 7.49 2.07 14.17
C TYR A 158 8.79 2.08 14.98
N ASP A 159 9.00 1.08 15.83
CA ASP A 159 10.20 1.00 16.67
C ASP A 159 11.46 0.76 15.81
N PHE A 160 11.35 0.02 14.71
CA PHE A 160 12.41 -0.13 13.70
C PHE A 160 12.75 1.21 13.02
N ALA A 161 11.72 2.01 12.69
CA ALA A 161 11.88 3.33 12.11
C ALA A 161 12.49 4.33 13.10
N SER A 162 12.04 4.32 14.37
CA SER A 162 12.55 5.20 15.43
C SER A 162 14.03 5.02 15.72
N LYS A 163 14.57 3.80 15.58
CA LYS A 163 16.02 3.54 15.66
C LYS A 163 16.82 4.28 14.58
N GLY A 164 16.19 4.62 13.46
CA GLY A 164 16.79 5.38 12.38
C GLY A 164 16.79 6.90 12.58
N GLY A 165 16.22 7.39 13.68
CA GLY A 165 15.97 8.81 13.92
C GLY A 165 14.48 9.14 13.89
N ILE A 166 14.06 10.07 14.74
CA ILE A 166 12.73 10.68 14.70
C ILE A 166 12.96 12.13 14.27
N PRO A 167 12.35 12.61 13.17
CA PRO A 167 12.37 14.02 12.83
C PRO A 167 11.71 14.76 13.99
N GLN A 168 12.47 15.60 14.68
CA GLN A 168 11.90 16.46 15.71
C GLN A 168 11.23 17.61 14.98
N LEU A 169 9.90 17.61 14.89
CA LEU A 169 9.15 18.80 14.50
C LEU A 169 9.33 19.86 15.59
N THR A 170 10.49 20.52 15.59
CA THR A 170 10.71 21.71 16.39
C THR A 170 9.85 22.77 15.75
N LEU A 171 8.72 23.10 16.37
CA LEU A 171 7.93 24.27 16.01
C LEU A 171 8.77 25.52 16.33
N GLN A 172 9.78 25.82 15.51
CA GLN A 172 10.51 27.07 15.56
C GLN A 172 9.69 28.11 14.81
N GLY A 173 8.61 28.53 15.46
CA GLY A 173 7.69 29.52 14.95
C GLY A 173 6.71 29.83 16.05
N GLU A 174 7.11 30.68 16.99
CA GLU A 174 6.13 31.43 17.76
C GLU A 174 5.19 32.10 16.74
N ILE A 175 3.98 31.57 16.58
CA ILE A 175 2.91 32.33 15.99
C ILE A 175 2.66 33.46 16.98
N LYS A 176 3.34 34.60 16.80
CA LYS A 176 2.97 35.85 17.45
C LYS A 176 1.54 36.12 17.01
N ARG A 177 0.59 35.80 17.90
CA ARG A 177 -0.81 36.14 17.75
C ARG A 177 -0.87 37.66 17.74
N ASN A 178 -0.82 38.25 16.55
CA ASN A 178 -1.01 39.69 16.40
C ASN A 178 -2.44 40.02 16.86
N GLU A 179 -2.57 40.74 17.96
CA GLU A 179 -3.84 41.12 18.57
C GLU A 179 -4.63 42.18 17.75
N ASN A 180 -4.17 42.51 16.54
CA ASN A 180 -4.80 43.47 15.64
C ASN A 180 -5.36 42.78 14.38
N MET A 181 -6.16 41.73 14.56
CA MET A 181 -6.97 41.15 13.48
C MET A 181 -8.40 41.65 13.58
N ASP A 182 -8.55 42.98 13.57
CA ASP A 182 -9.84 43.63 13.40
C ASP A 182 -9.64 44.82 12.44
N LYS A 183 -9.76 44.50 11.15
CA LYS A 183 -9.69 45.32 9.92
C LYS A 183 -8.61 44.84 8.96
N ILE A 184 -9.01 43.92 8.07
CA ILE A 184 -8.30 43.70 6.81
C ILE A 184 -9.19 44.32 5.73
N ASP A 185 -8.75 45.45 5.21
CA ASP A 185 -9.29 46.07 3.99
C ASP A 185 -8.76 45.28 2.78
N PHE A 186 -9.67 44.84 1.91
CA PHE A 186 -9.37 44.11 0.70
C PHE A 186 -9.02 45.08 -0.42
N SER A 187 -7.84 45.69 -0.34
CA SER A 187 -7.30 46.46 -1.46
C SER A 187 -5.79 46.68 -1.33
N GLN A 188 -4.99 45.64 -1.57
CA GLN A 188 -3.70 45.80 -2.27
C GLN A 188 -3.07 44.45 -2.64
N GLU A 189 -2.87 44.29 -3.95
CA GLU A 189 -1.96 43.35 -4.58
C GLU A 189 -0.54 43.87 -4.38
N ASP A 190 0.35 43.07 -3.80
CA ASP A 190 1.82 43.06 -3.98
C ASP A 190 2.54 42.55 -2.72
N ASP A 191 2.98 41.29 -2.72
CA ASP A 191 4.35 40.98 -2.26
C ASP A 191 4.81 39.59 -2.75
N LYS A 192 5.78 39.57 -3.65
CA LYS A 192 6.49 38.37 -4.13
C LYS A 192 7.74 38.14 -3.28
N ARG A 193 7.59 37.88 -1.98
CA ARG A 193 8.71 37.58 -1.08
C ARG A 193 8.40 36.39 -0.17
N ASP A 194 9.40 35.52 -0.03
CA ASP A 194 9.52 34.41 0.92
C ASP A 194 8.79 33.08 0.70
N LEU A 195 8.85 32.54 -0.53
CA LEU A 195 8.65 31.10 -0.78
C LEU A 195 9.95 30.28 -0.76
N THR A 196 11.11 30.95 -0.71
CA THR A 196 12.44 30.33 -0.78
C THR A 196 13.06 29.99 0.58
N GLN A 197 12.43 30.34 1.71
CA GLN A 197 12.94 30.01 3.06
C GLN A 197 12.22 28.86 3.79
N LEU A 198 11.11 28.34 3.26
CA LEU A 198 10.43 27.16 3.81
C LEU A 198 11.00 25.83 3.29
N GLU A 199 11.94 25.88 2.35
CA GLU A 199 12.64 24.72 1.78
C GLU A 199 13.93 24.37 2.54
N SER A 200 14.04 24.76 3.81
CA SER A 200 14.96 24.06 4.73
C SER A 200 14.18 22.94 5.40
N VAL A 201 13.75 21.97 4.60
CA VAL A 201 13.25 20.69 5.10
C VAL A 201 14.40 20.06 5.87
N GLU A 202 14.32 20.20 7.19
CA GLU A 202 15.07 19.52 8.21
C GLU A 202 15.47 18.13 7.69
N GLU A 203 16.77 17.85 7.69
CA GLU A 203 17.36 16.62 7.17
C GLU A 203 16.55 15.44 7.71
N VAL A 204 15.69 14.88 6.85
CA VAL A 204 14.75 13.85 7.27
C VAL A 204 15.58 12.61 7.58
N VAL A 205 15.97 12.46 8.85
CA VAL A 205 16.75 11.34 9.36
C VAL A 205 15.84 10.11 9.28
N GLY A 206 15.98 9.38 8.18
CA GLY A 206 15.19 8.20 7.87
C GLY A 206 16.10 7.04 7.55
N ARG A 207 15.71 5.83 7.94
CA ARG A 207 16.49 4.62 7.68
C ARG A 207 16.22 4.15 6.25
N ASN A 208 17.28 3.97 5.48
CA ASN A 208 17.19 3.32 4.18
C ASN A 208 17.14 1.81 4.34
N CYS A 209 16.17 1.14 3.73
CA CYS A 209 16.08 -0.31 3.76
C CYS A 209 15.49 -0.86 2.45
N LYS A 210 15.73 -2.13 2.16
CA LYS A 210 15.08 -2.80 1.02
C LYS A 210 13.69 -3.26 1.45
N VAL A 211 12.71 -2.96 0.62
CA VAL A 211 11.31 -3.30 0.83
C VAL A 211 10.81 -4.10 -0.36
N LEU A 212 10.09 -5.19 -0.10
CA LEU A 212 9.38 -5.96 -1.11
C LEU A 212 7.98 -5.37 -1.23
N VAL A 213 7.66 -4.89 -2.41
CA VAL A 213 6.34 -4.33 -2.74
C VAL A 213 5.64 -5.29 -3.68
N GLU A 214 4.43 -5.70 -3.33
CA GLU A 214 3.54 -6.42 -4.23
C GLU A 214 2.35 -5.53 -4.58
N GLY A 215 2.05 -5.38 -5.88
CA GLY A 215 0.95 -4.55 -6.37
C GLY A 215 1.40 -3.44 -7.31
N PRO A 216 0.53 -2.45 -7.64
CA PRO A 216 -0.67 -2.06 -6.90
C PRO A 216 -1.91 -2.91 -7.19
N TYR A 217 -2.74 -3.08 -6.17
CA TYR A 217 -3.97 -3.84 -6.22
C TYR A 217 -5.18 -2.91 -6.13
N VAL A 218 -6.02 -2.89 -7.18
CA VAL A 218 -7.41 -2.40 -7.21
C VAL A 218 -8.15 -3.04 -8.38
N SER A 219 -9.45 -3.28 -8.21
CA SER A 219 -10.32 -3.89 -9.22
C SER A 219 -10.48 -3.00 -10.46
N ARG A 220 -10.35 -3.57 -11.67
CA ARG A 220 -10.57 -2.88 -12.96
C ARG A 220 -11.94 -2.19 -13.04
N HIS A 221 -12.93 -2.61 -12.27
CA HIS A 221 -14.27 -2.03 -12.31
C HIS A 221 -14.33 -0.59 -11.79
N LEU A 222 -13.49 -0.23 -10.82
CA LEU A 222 -13.33 1.17 -10.38
C LEU A 222 -12.61 2.04 -11.42
N ARG A 223 -11.90 1.43 -12.37
CA ARG A 223 -11.22 2.12 -13.48
C ARG A 223 -12.25 2.84 -14.37
N LEU A 224 -13.33 2.14 -14.75
CA LEU A 224 -14.37 2.71 -15.62
C LEU A 224 -15.19 3.81 -14.95
N HIS A 225 -15.56 3.65 -13.68
CA HIS A 225 -16.35 4.67 -12.98
C HIS A 225 -15.56 5.92 -12.59
N ALA A 226 -14.27 5.78 -12.26
CA ALA A 226 -13.42 6.92 -11.99
C ALA A 226 -13.14 7.71 -13.27
N ASP A 227 -12.84 7.02 -14.38
CA ASP A 227 -12.60 7.67 -15.67
C ASP A 227 -13.89 8.31 -16.20
N ALA A 228 -15.07 7.69 -16.00
CA ALA A 228 -16.36 8.28 -16.32
C ALA A 228 -16.71 9.52 -15.46
N ARG A 229 -16.35 9.55 -14.16
CA ARG A 229 -16.54 10.74 -13.31
C ARG A 229 -15.57 11.86 -13.66
N LEU A 230 -14.31 11.55 -13.95
CA LEU A 230 -13.34 12.56 -14.40
C LEU A 230 -13.76 13.14 -15.75
N TYR A 231 -14.26 12.31 -16.67
CA TYR A 231 -14.84 12.79 -17.93
C TYR A 231 -16.08 13.65 -17.70
N SER A 232 -17.03 13.23 -16.86
CA SER A 232 -18.23 14.01 -16.55
C SER A 232 -17.93 15.35 -15.86
N THR A 233 -16.96 15.38 -14.95
CA THR A 233 -16.55 16.61 -14.25
C THR A 233 -15.73 17.54 -15.14
N GLN A 234 -14.88 17.01 -16.02
CA GLN A 234 -14.21 17.81 -17.04
C GLN A 234 -15.18 18.32 -18.11
N HIS A 235 -16.19 17.55 -18.49
CA HIS A 235 -17.24 17.99 -19.40
C HIS A 235 -18.13 19.05 -18.75
N ALA A 236 -18.53 18.88 -17.50
CA ALA A 236 -19.29 19.87 -16.75
C ALA A 236 -18.49 21.17 -16.54
N ASN A 237 -17.20 21.07 -16.16
CA ASN A 237 -16.33 22.24 -16.03
C ASN A 237 -15.96 22.87 -17.39
N GLY A 238 -15.93 22.07 -18.45
CA GLY A 238 -15.74 22.49 -19.83
C GLY A 238 -16.97 23.21 -20.39
N GLU A 239 -18.18 22.75 -20.10
CA GLU A 239 -19.44 23.43 -20.40
C GLU A 239 -19.56 24.74 -19.61
N ILE A 240 -19.20 24.76 -18.32
CA ILE A 240 -19.19 26.00 -17.53
C ILE A 240 -18.18 27.01 -18.10
N ARG A 241 -17.00 26.55 -18.57
CA ARG A 241 -16.02 27.41 -19.25
C ARG A 241 -16.47 27.83 -20.67
N ALA A 242 -17.19 26.98 -21.39
CA ALA A 242 -17.70 27.28 -22.73
C ALA A 242 -18.89 28.24 -22.70
N VAL A 243 -19.74 28.21 -21.67
CA VAL A 243 -20.82 29.20 -21.46
C VAL A 243 -20.25 30.59 -21.15
N HIS A 244 -19.02 30.68 -20.64
CA HIS A 244 -18.32 31.95 -20.42
C HIS A 244 -17.38 32.35 -21.56
N ALA A 245 -17.29 31.58 -22.64
CA ALA A 245 -16.39 31.85 -23.76
C ALA A 245 -17.05 31.55 -25.12
N GLN A 246 -17.62 32.58 -25.73
CA GLN A 246 -17.70 32.70 -27.18
C GLN A 246 -17.08 34.04 -27.62
N PRO A 247 -16.55 34.15 -28.85
CA PRO A 247 -15.92 33.12 -29.67
C PRO A 247 -14.61 33.62 -30.33
N SER A 248 -13.68 32.73 -30.69
CA SER A 248 -12.86 32.96 -31.89
C SER A 248 -12.37 31.65 -32.49
N SER A 249 -12.61 31.57 -33.80
CA SER A 249 -12.14 30.63 -34.80
C SER A 249 -10.72 30.09 -34.54
N GLN A 250 -10.54 28.76 -34.60
CA GLN A 250 -9.58 28.12 -35.50
C GLN A 250 -9.68 26.58 -35.43
N ALA A 251 -9.85 25.98 -36.61
CA ALA A 251 -9.84 24.54 -36.85
C ALA A 251 -8.40 24.00 -36.94
N ILE A 252 -8.18 22.76 -36.47
CA ILE A 252 -6.93 21.98 -36.70
C ILE A 252 -7.31 20.53 -37.08
N PRO A 253 -6.63 19.89 -38.06
CA PRO A 253 -7.19 18.81 -38.88
C PRO A 253 -6.97 17.38 -38.36
N ALA A 254 -7.83 16.48 -38.85
CA ALA A 254 -7.99 15.08 -38.48
C ALA A 254 -6.97 14.10 -39.09
N SER A 255 -5.67 14.29 -38.84
CA SER A 255 -4.63 13.37 -39.39
C SER A 255 -3.85 12.55 -38.35
N CYS A 256 -4.15 12.64 -37.05
CA CYS A 256 -3.35 11.96 -36.02
C CYS A 256 -3.98 10.66 -35.43
N LEU A 257 -5.13 10.21 -35.96
CA LEU A 257 -5.85 9.05 -35.42
C LEU A 257 -5.47 7.70 -36.04
N SER A 258 -4.60 7.66 -37.06
CA SER A 258 -4.29 6.41 -37.78
C SER A 258 -3.10 5.63 -37.19
N GLN A 259 -2.23 6.23 -36.35
CA GLN A 259 -1.03 5.55 -35.86
C GLN A 259 -1.20 4.73 -34.57
N VAL A 260 -2.31 4.86 -33.84
CA VAL A 260 -2.49 4.15 -32.55
C VAL A 260 -3.13 2.77 -32.70
N VAL A 261 -3.79 2.48 -33.83
CA VAL A 261 -4.54 1.21 -34.00
C VAL A 261 -3.64 0.03 -34.43
N ALA A 262 -2.42 0.26 -34.90
CA ALA A 262 -1.55 -0.81 -35.43
C ALA A 262 -0.73 -1.59 -34.37
N ALA A 263 -0.71 -1.16 -33.11
CA ALA A 263 0.16 -1.77 -32.08
C ALA A 263 -0.52 -2.85 -31.20
N TYR A 264 -1.82 -3.11 -31.36
CA TYR A 264 -2.60 -3.92 -30.41
C TYR A 264 -2.98 -5.34 -30.89
N HIS A 265 -2.42 -5.82 -32.00
CA HIS A 265 -2.77 -7.13 -32.58
C HIS A 265 -1.69 -8.21 -32.48
N MET A 266 -0.67 -8.05 -31.64
CA MET A 266 0.24 -9.13 -31.26
C MET A 266 0.68 -9.02 -29.80
N LEU A 267 -0.17 -9.50 -28.89
CA LEU A 267 0.18 -10.19 -27.63
C LEU A 267 -1.10 -10.65 -26.92
#